data_AF-A0A8T4N1R4-F1
#
_entry.id   AF-A0A8T4N1R4-F1
#
_cell.length_a   1.000
_cell.length_b   1.000
_cell.length_c   1.000
_cell.angle_alpha   90.00
_cell.angle_beta   90.00
_cell.angle_gamma   90.00
#
_symmetry.space_group_name_H-M   'P 1'
#
loop_
_entity.id
_entity.type
_entity.pdbx_description
1 polymer ?
#
loop_
_entity_poly.entity_id
_entity_poly.type
_entity_poly.pdbx_seq_one_letter_code
_entity_poly.pdbx_strand_id
1 'polypeptide(L)' 'MEKATLFCPREKVFFKDLFVERYILPTQESHLSKMGKLKVRILEVIGEKVLVLLPKWMARGKMDTALIDIKYLE' A
#
# COMPACT_ATOMS: atom_id res chain seq x y z
N MET A 1 -14.58 -9.31 8.16
CA MET A 1 -13.57 -8.63 7.31
C MET A 1 -13.02 -7.45 8.07
N GLU A 2 -11.77 -7.53 8.49
CA GLU A 2 -11.10 -6.47 9.25
C GLU A 2 -10.58 -5.37 8.32
N LYS A 3 -10.52 -4.15 8.85
CA LYS A 3 -9.95 -2.98 8.17
C LYS A 3 -8.69 -2.59 8.91
N ALA A 4 -7.64 -2.26 8.16
CA ALA A 4 -6.39 -1.78 8.72
C ALA A 4 -5.90 -0.54 7.99
N THR A 5 -5.04 0.20 8.66
CA THR A 5 -4.33 1.35 8.13
C THR A 5 -2.98 0.88 7.60
N LEU A 6 -2.85 0.83 6.29
CA LEU A 6 -1.59 0.58 5.60
C LEU A 6 -0.78 1.87 5.51
N PHE A 7 0.45 1.82 6.00
CA PHE A 7 1.44 2.87 5.80
C PHE A 7 2.15 2.65 4.46
N CYS A 8 1.93 3.57 3.53
CA CYS A 8 2.45 3.51 2.18
C CYS A 8 3.41 4.67 1.91
N PRO A 9 4.58 4.43 1.29
CA PRO A 9 5.37 5.51 0.73
C PRO A 9 4.60 6.28 -0.33
N ARG A 10 5.04 7.52 -0.56
CA ARG A 10 4.56 8.35 -1.66
C ARG A 10 5.70 8.61 -2.63
N GLU A 11 5.42 8.43 -3.92
CA GLU A 11 6.35 8.67 -5.00
C GLU A 11 5.83 9.81 -5.88
N LYS A 12 6.72 10.71 -6.30
CA LYS A 12 6.40 11.73 -7.31
C LYS A 12 6.66 11.12 -8.68
N VAL A 13 5.61 11.00 -9.48
CA VAL A 13 5.67 10.44 -10.83
C VAL A 13 5.30 11.52 -11.82
N PHE A 14 6.03 11.60 -12.93
CA PHE A 14 5.65 12.45 -14.06
C PHE A 14 4.65 11.69 -14.94
N PHE A 15 3.42 12.17 -15.04
CA PHE A 15 2.36 11.51 -15.80
C PHE A 15 1.58 12.53 -16.61
N LYS A 16 1.58 12.40 -17.94
CA LYS A 16 0.90 13.31 -18.88
C LYS A 16 1.22 14.78 -18.59
N ASP A 17 2.51 15.09 -18.54
CA ASP A 17 3.05 16.45 -18.31
C ASP A 17 2.72 17.07 -16.93
N LEU A 18 2.26 16.25 -15.98
CA LEU A 18 1.96 16.67 -14.60
C LEU A 18 2.83 15.91 -13.60
N PHE A 19 3.35 16.63 -12.60
CA PHE A 19 3.92 16.03 -11.40
C PHE A 19 2.78 15.61 -10.47
N VAL A 20 2.61 14.29 -10.30
CA VAL A 20 1.59 13.72 -9.41
C VAL A 20 2.27 12.90 -8.32
N GLU A 21 1.83 13.10 -7.09
CA GLU A 21 2.20 12.26 -5.96
C GLU A 21 1.26 11.05 -5.88
N ARG A 22 1.82 9.84 -5.80
CA ARG A 22 1.04 8.59 -5.74
C ARG A 22 1.52 7.71 -4.60
N TYR A 23 0.58 7.01 -3.98
CA TYR A 23 0.91 5.97 -3.02
C TYR A 23 1.46 4.75 -3.75
N ILE A 24 2.53 4.18 -3.20
CA ILE A 24 3.13 2.93 -3.65
C ILE A 24 3.12 1.91 -2.51
N LEU A 25 3.28 0.62 -2.83
CA LEU A 25 3.39 -0.40 -1.78
C LEU A 25 4.72 -0.24 -1.04
N PRO A 26 4.74 -0.42 0.29
CA PRO A 26 5.99 -0.42 1.03
C PRO A 26 6.86 -1.60 0.61
N THR A 27 8.14 -1.33 0.41
CA THR A 27 9.21 -2.31 0.20
C THR A 27 10.10 -2.37 1.45
N GLN A 28 10.97 -3.38 1.56
CA GLN A 28 11.83 -3.57 2.75
C GLN A 28 12.67 -2.33 3.11
N GLU A 29 13.04 -1.51 2.13
CA GLU A 29 13.85 -0.28 2.29
C GLU A 29 13.01 0.96 2.66
N SER A 30 11.69 0.83 2.74
CA SER A 30 10.82 1.97 2.94
C SER A 30 10.87 2.48 4.38
N HIS A 31 11.46 3.67 4.58
CA HIS A 31 11.47 4.36 5.87
C HIS A 31 10.07 4.91 6.23
N LEU A 32 9.58 4.57 7.42
CA LEU A 32 8.25 4.92 7.93
C LEU A 32 7.99 6.45 8.03
N SER A 33 9.05 7.25 8.12
CA SER A 33 8.98 8.69 8.46
C SER A 33 8.33 9.60 7.39
N LYS A 34 8.04 9.07 6.19
CA LYS A 34 7.32 9.80 5.11
C LYS A 34 6.22 8.95 4.46
N MET A 35 5.59 8.08 5.24
CA MET A 35 4.49 7.25 4.75
C MET A 35 3.14 7.94 4.91
N GLY A 36 2.35 7.96 3.84
CA GLY A 36 0.94 8.31 3.93
C GLY A 36 0.11 7.13 4.44
N LYS A 37 -1.04 7.43 5.04
CA LYS A 37 -1.97 6.42 5.56
C LYS A 37 -3.00 6.04 4.50
N LEU A 38 -3.29 4.75 4.37
CA LEU A 38 -4.29 4.22 3.46
C LEU A 38 -5.16 3.15 4.15
N LYS A 39 -6.48 3.29 4.09
CA LYS A 39 -7.36 2.25 4.61
C LYS A 39 -7.47 1.10 3.62
N VAL A 40 -7.11 -0.10 4.07
CA VAL A 40 -7.19 -1.35 3.30
C VAL A 40 -8.05 -2.37 4.04
N ARG A 41 -8.50 -3.40 3.32
CA ARG A 41 -9.18 -4.54 3.95
C ARG A 41 -8.19 -5.69 4.07
N ILE A 42 -8.15 -6.31 5.24
CA ILE A 42 -7.38 -7.53 5.46
C ILE A 42 -8.20 -8.70 4.90
N LEU A 43 -7.58 -9.48 4.02
CA LEU A 43 -8.14 -10.72 3.47
C LEU A 43 -7.65 -11.92 4.28
N GLU A 44 -6.34 -11.99 4.56
CA GLU A 44 -5.73 -13.11 5.25
C GLU A 44 -4.41 -12.68 5.93
N VAL A 45 -4.03 -13.34 7.01
CA VAL A 45 -2.74 -13.17 7.69
C VAL A 45 -1.94 -14.46 7.55
N ILE A 46 -0.73 -14.38 7.01
CA ILE A 46 0.15 -15.51 6.71
C ILE A 46 1.51 -15.24 7.38
N GLY A 47 1.67 -15.72 8.61
CA GLY A 47 2.87 -15.48 9.41
C GLY A 47 3.07 -13.98 9.68
N GLU A 48 4.22 -13.43 9.26
CA GLU A 48 4.55 -12.00 9.41
C GLU A 48 3.99 -11.12 8.30
N LYS A 49 3.23 -11.70 7.36
CA LYS A 49 2.66 -10.99 6.21
C LYS A 49 1.14 -11.01 6.23
N VAL A 50 0.55 -10.00 5.59
CA VAL A 50 -0.88 -9.80 5.50
C VAL A 50 -1.26 -9.60 4.04
N LEU A 51 -2.21 -10.40 3.57
CA LEU A 51 -2.84 -10.21 2.28
C LEU A 51 -3.92 -9.14 2.43
N VAL A 52 -3.77 -8.02 1.73
CA VAL A 52 -4.70 -6.90 1.79
C VAL A 52 -5.32 -6.61 0.43
N LEU A 53 -6.55 -6.11 0.45
CA LEU A 53 -7.22 -5.56 -0.71
C LEU A 53 -6.87 -4.07 -0.86
N LEU A 54 -6.27 -3.73 -1.98
CA LEU A 54 -5.88 -2.37 -2.36
C LEU A 54 -7.05 -1.59 -2.98
N PRO A 55 -7.04 -0.26 -2.85
CA PRO A 55 -7.94 0.58 -3.62
C PRO A 55 -7.69 0.43 -5.14
N LYS A 56 -8.77 0.54 -5.93
CA LYS A 56 -8.72 0.42 -7.40
C LYS A 56 -7.70 1.34 -8.08
N TRP A 57 -7.46 2.53 -7.53
CA TRP A 57 -6.51 3.50 -8.10
C TRP A 57 -5.04 3.13 -7.86
N MET A 58 -4.77 2.20 -6.95
CA MET A 58 -3.43 1.66 -6.65
C MET A 58 -3.21 0.30 -7.31
N ALA A 59 -4.29 -0.46 -7.52
CA ALA A 59 -4.27 -1.74 -8.23
C ALA A 59 -3.74 -1.57 -9.66
N ARG A 60 -2.74 -2.37 -10.05
CA ARG A 60 -2.24 -2.42 -11.42
C ARG A 60 -3.00 -3.52 -12.19
N GLY A 61 -4.01 -3.12 -12.95
CA GLY A 61 -4.81 -4.04 -13.75
C GLY A 61 -5.75 -4.90 -12.89
N LYS A 62 -5.61 -6.24 -12.97
CA LYS A 62 -6.43 -7.21 -12.22
C LYS A 62 -5.90 -7.58 -10.83
N MET A 63 -4.71 -7.09 -10.46
CA MET A 63 -4.12 -7.36 -9.14
C MET A 63 -4.57 -6.26 -8.17
N ASP A 64 -5.71 -6.49 -7.53
CA ASP A 64 -6.26 -5.65 -6.46
C ASP A 64 -5.87 -6.11 -5.06
N THR A 65 -5.06 -7.17 -4.95
CA THR A 65 -4.52 -7.67 -3.68
C THR A 65 -3.01 -7.54 -3.60
N ALA A 66 -2.47 -7.28 -2.42
CA ALA A 66 -1.02 -7.28 -2.16
C ALA A 66 -0.68 -7.97 -0.85
N LEU A 67 0.45 -8.66 -0.83
CA LEU A 67 1.03 -9.26 0.37
C LEU A 67 2.03 -8.28 0.99
N ILE A 68 1.81 -7.87 2.23
CA ILE A 68 2.55 -6.79 2.89
C ILE A 68 3.02 -7.26 4.27
N ASP A 69 4.23 -6.88 4.69
CA ASP A 69 4.69 -7.16 6.05
C ASP A 69 3.83 -6.43 7.08
N ILE A 70 3.47 -7.13 8.17
CA ILE A 70 2.55 -6.63 9.20
C ILE A 70 3.05 -5.33 9.87
N LYS A 71 4.37 -5.10 9.87
CA LYS A 71 5.00 -3.87 10.39
C LYS A 71 4.55 -2.59 9.70
N TYR A 72 3.93 -2.68 8.51
CA TYR A 72 3.38 -1.55 7.78
C TYR A 72 1.87 -1.38 8.00
N LEU A 73 1.24 -2.12 8.92
CA LEU A 73 -0.19 -2.07 9.22
C LEU A 73 -0.45 -1.67 10.69
N GLU A 74 -1.46 -0.84 10.91
CA GLU A 74 -2.05 -0.47 12.21
C GLU A 74 -3.57 -0.67 12.23
#